data_AF-A0AAU0KL79-F1
#
_entry.id   AF-A0AAU0KL79-F1
#
_cell.length_a   1.000
_cell.length_b   1.000
_cell.length_c   1.000
_cell.angle_alpha   90.00
_cell.angle_beta   90.00
_cell.angle_gamma   90.00
#
_symmetry.space_group_name_H-M   'P 1'
#
loop_
_entity.id
_entity.type
_entity.pdbx_description
1 polymer ?
#
loop_
_entity_poly.entity_id
_entity_poly.type
_entity_poly.pdbx_seq_one_letter_code
_entity_poly.pdbx_strand_id
1 'polypeptide(L)'
;MSGFLKWVLLGYFAAPLCVFAQIEVTSPFVHEKRYVLPSGKKVELTLQERRCRNGECREVDAGMWGMDGGIPRFVTETFLVRINGKPFPIPEKLYKDLTNMHSASVIEDKERIILELKGGDGAGAYTARFELGGMCGFERKICGEVCGEIWEHTTWYNSFAYEGDPLCKSGIQ
;
A
#
# COMPACT_ATOMS: atom_id res chain seq x y z
N MET A 1 -29.51 -43.17 61.24
CA MET A 1 -28.06 -43.44 61.39
C MET A 1 -27.51 -43.85 60.05
N SER A 2 -26.35 -43.27 59.67
CA SER A 2 -25.54 -43.53 58.47
C SER A 2 -26.16 -43.06 57.15
N GLY A 3 -25.51 -42.29 56.27
CA GLY A 3 -24.11 -41.88 56.18
C GLY A 3 -23.70 -41.83 54.70
N PHE A 4 -23.38 -40.64 54.21
CA PHE A 4 -22.43 -40.29 53.13
C PHE A 4 -22.07 -41.33 52.04
N LEU A 5 -22.26 -40.97 50.76
CA LEU A 5 -21.13 -40.72 49.84
C LEU A 5 -21.56 -40.04 48.51
N LYS A 6 -20.90 -38.91 48.23
CA LYS A 6 -20.85 -38.18 46.94
C LYS A 6 -20.16 -39.04 45.88
N TRP A 7 -20.57 -39.01 44.61
CA TRP A 7 -19.65 -38.96 43.46
C TRP A 7 -20.32 -38.21 42.28
N VAL A 8 -19.73 -37.07 41.95
CA VAL A 8 -20.01 -36.24 40.76
C VAL A 8 -19.11 -36.75 39.63
N LEU A 9 -19.66 -37.00 38.45
CA LEU A 9 -18.88 -37.10 37.21
C LEU A 9 -19.60 -36.31 36.12
N LEU A 10 -19.32 -35.00 36.06
CA LEU A 10 -19.50 -34.20 34.86
C LEU A 10 -18.39 -34.59 33.88
N GLY A 11 -18.74 -35.33 32.84
CA GLY A 11 -17.88 -35.54 31.68
C GLY A 11 -17.89 -34.32 30.78
N TYR A 12 -17.02 -33.35 31.04
CA TYR A 12 -16.69 -32.32 30.05
C TYR A 12 -15.75 -32.92 29.01
N PHE A 13 -16.29 -33.28 27.84
CA PHE A 13 -15.49 -33.46 26.65
C PHE A 13 -15.04 -32.07 26.16
N ALA A 14 -13.88 -31.62 26.63
CA ALA A 14 -13.17 -30.52 26.00
C ALA A 14 -12.62 -31.02 24.66
N ALA A 15 -13.41 -30.86 23.60
CA ALA A 15 -12.90 -31.00 22.24
C ALA A 15 -11.84 -29.90 22.02
N PRO A 16 -10.61 -30.25 21.60
CA PRO A 16 -9.66 -29.23 21.20
C PRO A 16 -10.19 -28.64 19.89
N LEU A 17 -10.72 -27.41 19.96
CA LEU A 17 -10.87 -26.58 18.78
C LEU A 17 -9.45 -26.27 18.30
N CYS A 18 -8.91 -27.14 17.45
CA CYS A 18 -7.83 -26.79 16.56
C CYS A 18 -8.36 -25.67 15.66
N VAL A 19 -8.21 -24.44 16.12
CA VAL A 19 -8.28 -23.26 15.27
C VAL A 19 -7.09 -23.36 14.35
N PHE A 20 -7.27 -24.08 13.24
CA PHE A 20 -6.40 -23.93 12.09
C PHE A 20 -6.56 -22.48 11.65
N ALA A 21 -5.63 -21.62 12.06
CA ALA A 21 -5.41 -20.37 11.40
C ALA A 21 -5.11 -20.73 9.94
N GLN A 22 -6.14 -20.60 9.09
CA GLN A 22 -5.95 -20.65 7.65
C GLN A 22 -5.01 -19.48 7.36
N ILE A 23 -3.74 -19.80 7.11
CA ILE A 23 -2.84 -18.88 6.43
C ILE A 23 -3.44 -18.77 5.03
N GLU A 24 -4.40 -17.86 4.86
CA GLU A 24 -4.83 -17.41 3.55
C GLU A 24 -3.59 -16.80 2.92
N VAL A 25 -2.90 -17.61 2.11
CA VAL A 25 -1.90 -17.10 1.19
C VAL A 25 -2.70 -16.34 0.14
N THR A 26 -3.01 -15.08 0.46
CA THR A 26 -3.53 -14.12 -0.50
C THR A 26 -2.50 -14.01 -1.62
N SER A 27 -2.93 -14.08 -2.87
CA SER A 27 -2.02 -13.94 -4.01
C SER A 27 -1.36 -12.55 -3.98
N PRO A 28 -0.14 -12.39 -4.54
CA PRO A 28 0.47 -11.06 -4.68
C PRO A 28 -0.48 -10.10 -5.39
N PHE A 29 -0.49 -8.84 -4.97
CA PHE A 29 -1.35 -7.84 -5.57
C PHE A 29 -0.94 -7.53 -7.01
N VAL A 30 -1.90 -7.56 -7.94
CA VAL A 30 -1.71 -7.19 -9.33
C VAL A 30 -2.80 -6.22 -9.74
N HIS A 31 -2.39 -5.06 -10.25
CA HIS A 31 -3.28 -4.02 -10.71
C HIS A 31 -2.75 -3.41 -12.00
N GLU A 32 -3.44 -3.72 -13.10
CA GLU A 32 -3.16 -3.19 -14.42
C GLU A 32 -4.45 -2.62 -14.99
N LYS A 33 -4.60 -1.30 -14.90
CA LYS A 33 -5.83 -0.62 -15.33
C LYS A 33 -5.53 0.66 -16.09
N ARG A 34 -6.45 0.98 -16.99
CA ARG A 34 -6.51 2.27 -17.68
C ARG A 34 -7.72 3.04 -17.20
N TYR A 35 -7.51 4.31 -16.94
CA TYR A 35 -8.48 5.25 -16.42
C TYR A 35 -8.66 6.40 -17.40
N VAL A 36 -9.89 6.87 -17.52
CA VAL A 36 -10.21 8.15 -18.19
C VAL A 36 -10.79 9.05 -17.11
N LEU A 37 -10.07 10.14 -16.82
CA LEU A 37 -10.44 11.09 -15.77
C LEU A 37 -11.48 12.10 -16.29
N PRO A 38 -12.21 12.81 -15.40
CA PRO A 38 -13.17 13.84 -15.78
C PRO A 38 -12.61 14.91 -16.74
N SER A 39 -11.34 15.29 -16.63
CA SER A 39 -10.64 16.19 -17.54
C SER A 39 -10.36 15.61 -18.94
N GLY A 40 -10.64 14.32 -19.15
CA GLY A 40 -10.31 13.57 -20.36
C GLY A 40 -8.88 13.00 -20.37
N LYS A 41 -8.06 13.29 -19.35
CA LYS A 41 -6.72 12.70 -19.20
C LYS A 41 -6.83 11.18 -19.09
N LYS A 42 -5.94 10.48 -19.80
CA LYS A 42 -5.83 9.02 -19.76
C LYS A 42 -4.69 8.61 -18.84
N VAL A 43 -4.96 7.79 -17.84
CA VAL A 43 -3.94 7.28 -16.91
C VAL A 43 -3.85 5.78 -17.02
N GLU A 44 -2.66 5.26 -17.26
CA GLU A 44 -2.37 3.83 -17.20
C GLU A 44 -1.55 3.56 -15.95
N LEU A 45 -2.05 2.67 -15.09
CA LEU A 45 -1.43 2.28 -13.84
C LEU A 45 -1.13 0.78 -13.89
N THR A 46 0.16 0.44 -13.75
CA THR A 46 0.62 -0.92 -13.55
C THR A 46 1.32 -1.00 -12.20
N LEU A 47 0.74 -1.75 -11.28
CA LEU A 47 1.27 -2.01 -9.96
C LEU A 47 1.26 -3.52 -9.73
N GLN A 48 2.42 -4.09 -9.42
CA GLN A 48 2.55 -5.52 -9.18
C GLN A 48 3.40 -5.74 -7.94
N GLU A 49 2.94 -6.63 -7.10
CA GLU A 49 3.75 -7.22 -6.04
C GLU A 49 4.21 -8.61 -6.43
N ARG A 50 5.26 -9.05 -5.74
CA ARG A 50 5.67 -10.45 -5.73
C ARG A 50 5.80 -10.93 -4.31
N ARG A 51 5.70 -12.25 -4.14
CA ARG A 51 6.02 -12.88 -2.86
C ARG A 51 7.49 -12.67 -2.52
N CYS A 52 7.76 -12.37 -1.25
CA CYS A 52 9.13 -12.34 -0.81
C CYS A 52 9.73 -13.75 -0.79
N ARG A 53 10.96 -13.90 -1.33
CA ARG A 53 11.67 -15.18 -1.29
C ARG A 53 12.33 -15.40 0.06
N ASN A 54 12.53 -16.66 0.44
CA ASN A 54 13.21 -17.02 1.68
C ASN A 54 14.63 -16.40 1.71
N GLY A 55 14.92 -15.62 2.76
CA GLY A 55 16.21 -14.96 2.97
C GLY A 55 16.42 -13.66 2.19
N GLU A 56 15.47 -13.25 1.35
CA GLU A 56 15.54 -11.98 0.61
C GLU A 56 15.05 -10.81 1.45
N CYS A 57 13.85 -10.94 2.04
CA CYS A 57 13.35 -9.94 2.98
C CYS A 57 13.86 -10.24 4.37
N ARG A 58 14.14 -9.17 5.10
CA ARG A 58 14.52 -9.21 6.50
C ARG A 58 13.38 -8.71 7.34
N GLU A 59 13.44 -9.05 8.62
CA GLU A 59 12.61 -8.43 9.62
C GLU A 59 12.84 -6.91 9.59
N VAL A 60 11.75 -6.16 9.49
CA VAL A 60 11.80 -4.70 9.50
C VAL A 60 11.20 -4.19 10.80
N ASP A 61 11.94 -3.33 11.48
CA ASP A 61 11.47 -2.72 12.72
C ASP A 61 10.63 -1.46 12.45
N ALA A 62 10.87 -0.73 11.34
CA ALA A 62 10.12 0.49 10.97
C ALA A 62 10.36 1.01 9.54
N GLY A 63 10.91 0.20 8.62
CA GLY A 63 11.40 0.68 7.31
C GLY A 63 10.45 0.50 6.12
N MET A 64 9.31 -0.16 6.32
CA MET A 64 8.34 -0.44 5.26
C MET A 64 6.92 -0.21 5.77
N TRP A 65 6.12 0.43 4.95
CA TRP A 65 4.70 0.64 5.16
C TRP A 65 3.93 -0.65 4.91
N GLY A 66 2.95 -0.93 5.77
CA GLY A 66 2.18 -2.17 5.73
C GLY A 66 2.66 -3.23 6.70
N MET A 67 3.63 -2.87 7.54
CA MET A 67 4.26 -3.72 8.54
C MET A 67 4.28 -2.99 9.89
N ASP A 68 3.97 -3.71 10.97
CA ASP A 68 4.15 -3.26 12.36
C ASP A 68 5.12 -4.24 13.05
N GLY A 69 6.29 -4.43 12.43
CA GLY A 69 7.24 -5.50 12.72
C GLY A 69 7.12 -6.74 11.81
N GLY A 70 8.15 -7.58 11.80
CA GLY A 70 8.18 -8.85 11.06
C GLY A 70 8.67 -8.76 9.62
N ILE A 71 8.46 -9.84 8.85
CA ILE A 71 8.92 -9.98 7.45
C ILE A 71 7.73 -9.76 6.51
N PRO A 72 7.84 -8.88 5.48
CA PRO A 72 6.75 -8.66 4.53
C PRO A 72 6.42 -9.93 3.75
N ARG A 73 5.12 -10.17 3.51
CA ARG A 73 4.67 -11.30 2.68
C ARG A 73 4.89 -10.98 1.21
N PHE A 74 4.58 -9.75 0.83
CA PHE A 74 4.68 -9.24 -0.52
C PHE A 74 5.49 -7.95 -0.55
N VAL A 75 6.25 -7.77 -1.63
CA VAL A 75 7.01 -6.55 -1.89
C VAL A 75 6.60 -6.00 -3.24
N THR A 76 6.48 -4.69 -3.35
CA THR A 76 6.20 -4.01 -4.62
C THR A 76 7.33 -4.29 -5.60
N GLU A 77 7.03 -4.94 -6.72
CA GLU A 77 8.00 -5.22 -7.79
C GLU A 77 7.98 -4.08 -8.81
N THR A 78 6.79 -3.77 -9.30
CA THR A 78 6.56 -2.85 -10.42
C THR A 78 5.59 -1.76 -9.99
N PHE A 79 5.94 -0.49 -10.24
CA PHE A 79 5.01 0.64 -10.19
C PHE A 79 5.28 1.58 -11.37
N LEU A 80 4.45 1.47 -12.40
CA LEU A 80 4.56 2.23 -13.64
C LEU A 80 3.30 3.07 -13.84
N VAL A 81 3.52 4.33 -14.21
CA VAL A 81 2.46 5.29 -14.49
C VAL A 81 2.67 5.87 -15.87
N ARG A 82 1.61 5.93 -16.67
CA ARG A 82 1.59 6.70 -17.92
C ARG A 82 0.44 7.68 -17.91
N ILE A 83 0.71 8.91 -18.30
CA ILE A 83 -0.30 9.99 -18.43
C ILE A 83 -0.35 10.39 -19.89
N ASN A 84 -1.53 10.30 -20.51
CA ASN A 84 -1.76 10.54 -21.94
C ASN A 84 -0.76 9.77 -22.83
N GLY A 85 -0.47 8.53 -22.45
CA GLY A 85 0.47 7.66 -23.15
C GLY A 85 1.95 7.98 -22.92
N LYS A 86 2.31 9.03 -22.16
CA LYS A 86 3.70 9.34 -21.80
C LYS A 86 4.06 8.74 -20.43
N PRO A 87 5.23 8.11 -20.26
CA PRO A 87 5.68 7.66 -18.94
C PRO A 87 5.80 8.82 -17.96
N PHE A 88 5.26 8.64 -16.76
CA PHE A 88 5.49 9.52 -15.61
C PHE A 88 6.38 8.77 -14.61
N PRO A 89 7.66 9.17 -14.46
CA PRO A 89 8.60 8.42 -13.64
C PRO A 89 8.29 8.60 -12.15
N ILE A 90 8.12 7.48 -11.44
CA ILE A 90 8.12 7.44 -9.98
C ILE A 90 9.42 6.73 -9.56
N PRO A 91 10.35 7.42 -8.87
CA PRO A 91 11.57 6.80 -8.37
C PRO A 91 11.29 5.59 -7.49
N GLU A 92 12.05 4.51 -7.70
CA GLU A 92 11.91 3.25 -6.97
C GLU A 92 11.89 3.39 -5.45
N LYS A 93 12.76 4.28 -4.93
CA LYS A 93 12.85 4.58 -3.49
C LYS A 93 11.55 5.14 -2.87
N LEU A 94 10.60 5.61 -3.67
CA LEU A 94 9.35 6.23 -3.20
C LEU A 94 8.19 5.24 -3.18
N TYR A 95 8.40 3.98 -3.59
CA TYR A 95 7.36 2.96 -3.54
C TYR A 95 7.82 1.58 -3.10
N LYS A 96 9.14 1.29 -3.07
CA LYS A 96 9.63 -0.03 -2.63
C LYS A 96 9.38 -0.33 -1.16
N ASP A 97 9.13 0.69 -0.38
CA ASP A 97 8.74 0.60 1.02
C ASP A 97 7.25 0.29 1.21
N LEU A 98 6.43 0.30 0.15
CA LEU A 98 5.02 -0.07 0.19
C LEU A 98 4.88 -1.59 0.07
N THR A 99 4.19 -2.22 1.00
CA THR A 99 4.05 -3.68 1.07
C THR A 99 2.62 -4.14 1.40
N ASN A 100 2.32 -5.39 1.06
CA ASN A 100 1.04 -6.05 1.34
C ASN A 100 -0.16 -5.22 0.83
N MET A 101 -0.08 -4.78 -0.43
CA MET A 101 -1.14 -3.98 -1.04
C MET A 101 -2.41 -4.81 -1.26
N HIS A 102 -3.56 -4.14 -1.16
CA HIS A 102 -4.86 -4.75 -1.41
C HIS A 102 -5.79 -3.86 -2.23
N SER A 103 -5.44 -2.58 -2.41
CA SER A 103 -6.22 -1.65 -3.23
C SER A 103 -5.35 -0.63 -3.94
N ALA A 104 -5.76 -0.27 -5.16
CA ALA A 104 -5.21 0.83 -5.92
C ALA A 104 -6.35 1.51 -6.70
N SER A 105 -6.34 2.84 -6.68
CA SER A 105 -7.31 3.65 -7.41
C SER A 105 -6.66 4.91 -7.96
N VAL A 106 -7.29 5.46 -8.99
CA VAL A 106 -6.89 6.72 -9.61
C VAL A 106 -8.11 7.62 -9.59
N ILE A 107 -7.94 8.79 -9.00
CA ILE A 107 -8.95 9.84 -8.90
C ILE A 107 -8.38 11.16 -9.39
N GLU A 108 -9.26 12.06 -9.79
CA GLU A 108 -8.91 13.43 -10.16
C GLU A 108 -9.49 14.37 -9.12
N ASP A 109 -8.65 15.22 -8.54
CA ASP A 109 -9.08 16.32 -7.69
C ASP A 109 -8.47 17.62 -8.21
N LYS A 110 -9.33 18.57 -8.57
CA LYS A 110 -8.97 19.82 -9.23
C LYS A 110 -8.12 19.54 -10.48
N GLU A 111 -6.85 19.93 -10.47
CA GLU A 111 -5.92 19.75 -11.59
C GLU A 111 -4.92 18.60 -11.37
N ARG A 112 -5.03 17.90 -10.23
CA ARG A 112 -4.11 16.83 -9.81
C ARG A 112 -4.69 15.45 -10.09
N ILE A 113 -3.83 14.55 -10.55
CA ILE A 113 -4.11 13.12 -10.59
C ILE A 113 -3.66 12.55 -9.26
N ILE A 114 -4.56 11.90 -8.52
CA ILE A 114 -4.24 11.27 -7.25
C ILE A 114 -4.25 9.76 -7.47
N LEU A 115 -3.09 9.12 -7.28
CA LEU A 115 -3.00 7.67 -7.17
C LEU A 115 -3.10 7.32 -5.69
N GLU A 116 -4.11 6.56 -5.32
CA GLU A 116 -4.34 6.13 -3.95
C GLU A 116 -4.12 4.62 -3.85
N LEU A 117 -3.11 4.22 -3.09
CA LEU A 117 -2.75 2.83 -2.83
C LEU A 117 -3.03 2.52 -1.36
N LYS A 118 -3.64 1.37 -1.08
CA LYS A 118 -3.86 0.90 0.29
C LYS A 118 -3.19 -0.46 0.48
N GLY A 119 -2.54 -0.60 1.62
CA GLY A 119 -1.79 -1.79 1.97
C GLY A 119 -1.67 -1.97 3.46
N GLY A 120 -1.00 -3.05 3.84
CA GLY A 120 -0.85 -3.49 5.22
C GLY A 120 -2.04 -4.30 5.74
N ASP A 121 -1.73 -5.14 6.72
CA ASP A 121 -2.70 -5.92 7.46
C ASP A 121 -2.69 -5.47 8.93
N GLY A 122 -3.83 -5.03 9.47
CA GLY A 122 -3.97 -4.68 10.88
C GLY A 122 -3.34 -3.34 11.26
N ALA A 123 -2.51 -3.31 12.31
CA ALA A 123 -2.00 -2.08 12.93
C ALA A 123 -1.06 -1.25 12.02
N GLY A 124 -0.40 -1.90 11.06
CA GLY A 124 0.48 -1.24 10.07
C GLY A 124 -0.24 -0.80 8.78
N ALA A 125 -1.57 -0.87 8.73
CA ALA A 125 -2.34 -0.50 7.56
C ALA A 125 -2.15 0.99 7.20
N TYR A 126 -2.00 1.26 5.90
CA TYR A 126 -1.69 2.59 5.41
C TYR A 126 -2.50 2.92 4.16
N THR A 127 -2.63 4.23 3.92
CA THR A 127 -2.96 4.80 2.62
C THR A 127 -1.76 5.60 2.11
N ALA A 128 -1.31 5.30 0.89
CA ALA A 128 -0.30 6.07 0.18
C ALA A 128 -0.97 6.86 -0.95
N ARG A 129 -0.87 8.20 -0.90
CA ARG A 129 -1.40 9.10 -1.92
C ARG A 129 -0.26 9.74 -2.69
N PHE A 130 -0.21 9.48 -4.00
CA PHE A 130 0.69 10.16 -4.93
C PHE A 130 -0.10 11.22 -5.68
N GLU A 131 0.12 12.49 -5.34
CA GLU A 131 -0.55 13.63 -5.96
C GLU A 131 0.32 14.19 -7.10
N LEU A 132 -0.04 13.83 -8.32
CA LEU A 132 0.69 14.19 -9.54
C LEU A 132 0.12 15.49 -10.12
N GLY A 133 0.94 16.53 -10.18
CA GLY A 133 0.60 17.83 -10.77
C GLY A 133 1.29 18.04 -12.12
N GLY A 134 0.81 17.42 -13.18
CA GLY A 134 1.44 17.51 -14.50
C GLY A 134 2.69 16.62 -14.61
N MET A 135 3.75 17.09 -15.27
CA MET A 135 5.02 16.34 -15.41
C MET A 135 6.08 16.73 -14.36
N CYS A 136 5.86 17.82 -13.63
CA CYS A 136 6.83 18.56 -12.81
C CYS A 136 7.40 17.80 -11.59
N GLY A 137 6.74 16.72 -11.20
CA GLY A 137 6.98 16.03 -9.95
C GLY A 137 5.67 15.63 -9.29
N PHE A 138 5.75 15.21 -8.03
CA PHE A 138 4.59 14.79 -7.25
C PHE A 138 4.84 14.91 -5.75
N GLU A 139 3.75 14.99 -4.99
CA GLU A 139 3.77 14.77 -3.55
C GLU A 139 3.39 13.31 -3.28
N ARG A 140 4.07 12.68 -2.33
CA ARG A 140 3.70 11.39 -1.74
C ARG A 140 3.32 11.65 -0.29
N LYS A 141 2.13 11.22 0.12
CA LYS A 141 1.68 11.25 1.51
C LYS A 141 1.39 9.83 1.97
N ILE A 142 1.95 9.46 3.11
CA ILE A 142 1.58 8.23 3.82
C ILE A 142 0.80 8.62 5.06
N CYS A 143 -0.32 7.94 5.26
CA CYS A 143 -1.28 8.29 6.27
C CYS A 143 -2.05 7.05 6.73
N GLY A 144 -2.72 7.16 7.87
CA GLY A 144 -3.66 6.12 8.33
C GLY A 144 -4.83 5.91 7.36
N GLU A 145 -5.72 4.97 7.68
CA GLU A 145 -6.78 4.47 6.79
C GLU A 145 -7.68 5.57 6.17
N VAL A 146 -7.91 6.68 6.89
CA VAL A 146 -8.80 7.80 6.46
C VAL A 146 -8.02 9.05 6.03
N CYS A 147 -6.69 8.97 5.98
CA CYS A 147 -5.81 10.07 5.58
C CYS A 147 -6.05 11.43 6.29
N GLY A 148 -6.58 11.38 7.51
CA GLY A 148 -6.72 12.54 8.40
C GLY A 148 -5.46 12.81 9.23
N GLU A 149 -4.59 11.81 9.37
CA GLU A 149 -3.30 11.89 10.03
C GLU A 149 -2.20 11.54 9.04
N ILE A 150 -1.34 12.51 8.73
CA ILE A 150 -0.22 12.34 7.80
C ILE A 150 0.99 11.91 8.62
N TRP A 151 1.48 10.70 8.35
CA TRP A 151 2.68 10.15 8.99
C TRP A 151 3.95 10.47 8.20
N GLU A 152 3.85 10.52 6.87
CA GLU A 152 4.95 10.92 6.00
C GLU A 152 4.45 11.85 4.90
N HIS A 153 5.25 12.88 4.59
CA HIS A 153 5.08 13.69 3.40
C HIS A 153 6.41 13.86 2.69
N THR A 154 6.47 13.40 1.45
CA THR A 154 7.63 13.53 0.57
C THR A 154 7.25 14.32 -0.67
N THR A 155 8.00 15.36 -1.00
CA THR A 155 7.87 16.08 -2.28
C THR A 155 9.01 15.66 -3.20
N TRP A 156 8.67 15.20 -4.39
CA TRP A 156 9.63 14.89 -5.43
C TRP A 156 9.49 15.85 -6.60
N TYR A 157 10.63 16.39 -7.02
CA TYR A 157 10.72 17.32 -8.14
C TYR A 157 11.41 16.63 -9.32
N ASN A 158 10.81 16.74 -10.50
CA ASN A 158 11.39 16.24 -11.74
C ASN A 158 12.11 17.36 -12.49
N SER A 159 13.44 17.42 -12.39
CA SER A 159 14.23 18.44 -13.06
C SER A 159 14.04 18.49 -14.57
N PHE A 160 13.75 17.35 -15.20
CA PHE A 160 13.58 17.23 -16.66
C PHE A 160 12.19 17.68 -17.13
N ALA A 161 11.23 17.88 -16.23
CA ALA A 161 9.89 18.32 -16.58
C ALA A 161 9.70 19.84 -16.56
N TYR A 162 10.62 20.58 -15.91
CA TYR A 162 10.61 22.04 -15.89
C TYR A 162 10.67 22.66 -17.29
N GLU A 163 11.20 21.95 -18.28
CA GLU A 163 11.31 22.46 -19.65
C GLU A 163 10.02 22.34 -20.47
N GLY A 164 9.08 21.48 -20.07
CA GLY A 164 7.95 21.08 -20.91
C GLY A 164 6.55 21.51 -20.44
N ASP A 165 6.40 21.92 -19.18
CA ASP A 165 5.11 22.30 -18.60
C ASP A 165 5.18 23.71 -17.98
N PRO A 166 4.53 24.72 -18.58
CA PRO A 166 4.59 26.11 -18.12
C PRO A 166 3.93 26.34 -16.75
N LEU A 167 3.24 25.34 -16.21
CA LEU A 167 2.70 25.34 -14.85
C LEU A 167 3.69 24.78 -13.82
N CYS A 168 4.84 24.25 -14.26
CA CYS A 168 5.94 23.89 -13.37
C CYS A 168 6.55 25.17 -12.77
N LYS A 169 6.09 25.56 -11.59
CA LYS A 169 6.82 26.53 -10.77
C LYS A 169 8.10 25.85 -10.29
N SER A 170 9.25 26.37 -10.71
CA SER A 170 10.56 25.90 -10.28
C SER A 170 10.59 25.81 -8.76
N GLY A 171 10.68 24.59 -8.24
CA GLY A 171 10.87 24.36 -6.83
C GLY A 171 12.32 24.69 -6.51
N ILE A 172 12.55 25.96 -6.17
CA ILE A 172 13.66 26.60 -5.42
C ILE A 172 13.76 28.05 -5.94
N GLN A 173 13.35 29.01 -5.10
CA GLN A 173 13.99 30.32 -5.02
C GLN A 173 14.96 30.28 -3.85
#